data_AF-A0A7D5H7C3-F1
#
_entry.id   AF-A0A7D5H7C3-F1
#
_cell.length_a   1.000
_cell.length_b   1.000
_cell.length_c   1.000
_cell.angle_alpha   90.00
_cell.angle_beta   90.00
_cell.angle_gamma   90.00
#
_symmetry.space_group_name_H-M   'P 1'
#
loop_
_entity.id
_entity.type
_entity.pdbx_description
1 polymer ?
#
loop_
_entity_poly.entity_id
_entity_poly.type
_entity_poly.pdbx_seq_one_letter_code
_entity_poly.pdbx_strand_id
1 'polypeptide(L)'
;MRTLSLMMVALAVAGCGDSAVQNAHKAVAYQLQDPGSAQFRADRELGDGSVCGEVNGKNSDGAYSGFGHYLARKGAEGFQVTLDPQARNPEAATACGYPLAAVQAPAPAPAPLPVAEASKGVGEIVGVKWSVQLVSTSAGSARLVSQKLKGYGYAAYVTHEDAVSRVYVGPFDSRSQATRKLDQLRREHKMRGVIVRYRGVGDLPAASVAHG
;
A
#
# COMPACT_ATOMS: atom_id res chain seq x y z
N MET A 1 -46.54 40.92 -51.92
CA MET A 1 -45.94 39.61 -52.22
C MET A 1 -45.16 39.19 -50.97
N ARG A 2 -45.64 38.20 -50.21
CA ARG A 2 -45.05 37.78 -48.91
C ARG A 2 -44.15 36.57 -49.14
N THR A 3 -42.85 36.79 -49.27
CA THR A 3 -41.87 35.69 -49.27
C THR A 3 -41.48 35.37 -47.82
N LEU A 4 -42.20 34.42 -47.23
CA LEU A 4 -41.79 33.72 -46.00
C LEU A 4 -40.53 32.92 -46.32
N SER A 5 -39.36 33.52 -46.11
CA SER A 5 -38.09 32.79 -46.12
C SER A 5 -37.97 32.05 -44.80
N LEU A 6 -38.28 30.75 -44.82
CA LEU A 6 -37.92 29.81 -43.76
C LEU A 6 -36.39 29.75 -43.68
N MET A 7 -35.80 30.46 -42.73
CA MET A 7 -34.43 30.19 -42.30
C MET A 7 -34.42 28.83 -41.59
N MET A 8 -34.08 27.80 -42.35
CA MET A 8 -33.71 26.49 -41.85
C MET A 8 -32.36 26.63 -41.16
N VAL A 9 -32.37 26.93 -39.86
CA VAL A 9 -31.17 26.91 -39.03
C VAL A 9 -30.80 25.44 -38.86
N ALA A 10 -29.90 24.96 -39.71
CA ALA A 10 -29.21 23.69 -39.48
C ALA A 10 -28.30 23.87 -38.26
N LEU A 11 -28.80 23.53 -37.07
CA LEU A 11 -27.96 23.25 -35.90
C LEU A 11 -27.09 22.05 -36.27
N ALA A 12 -25.87 22.32 -36.73
CA ALA A 12 -24.81 21.33 -36.77
C ALA A 12 -24.51 20.94 -35.31
N VAL A 13 -25.09 19.83 -34.87
CA VAL A 13 -24.70 19.15 -33.64
C VAL A 13 -23.25 18.71 -33.85
N ALA A 14 -22.29 19.49 -33.36
CA ALA A 14 -20.92 19.04 -33.21
C ALA A 14 -20.95 17.83 -32.29
N GLY A 15 -20.58 16.67 -32.85
CA GLY A 15 -20.73 15.38 -32.20
C GLY A 15 -20.06 15.35 -30.82
N CYS A 16 -20.78 14.79 -29.85
CA CYS A 16 -20.25 14.33 -28.59
C CYS A 16 -19.35 13.11 -28.89
N GLY A 17 -18.13 13.36 -29.36
CA GLY A 17 -17.13 12.33 -29.56
C GLY A 17 -16.37 12.12 -28.26
N ASP A 18 -16.45 10.93 -27.67
CA ASP A 18 -15.53 10.53 -26.60
C ASP A 18 -14.09 10.59 -27.15
N SER A 19 -13.32 11.57 -26.69
CA SER A 19 -11.90 11.66 -27.02
C SER A 19 -11.13 10.48 -26.43
N ALA A 20 -9.95 10.15 -26.97
CA ALA A 20 -9.10 9.10 -26.41
C ALA A 20 -8.81 9.36 -24.92
N VAL A 21 -8.65 10.63 -24.53
CA VAL A 21 -8.53 11.07 -23.14
C VAL A 21 -9.78 10.74 -22.31
N GLN A 22 -10.99 11.03 -22.78
CA GLN A 22 -12.22 10.70 -22.05
C GLN A 22 -12.40 9.19 -21.85
N ASN A 23 -12.09 8.39 -22.88
CA ASN A 23 -12.15 6.93 -22.79
C ASN A 23 -11.05 6.36 -21.88
N ALA A 24 -9.86 6.97 -21.89
CA ALA A 24 -8.80 6.63 -20.95
C ALA A 24 -9.20 6.97 -19.52
N HIS A 25 -9.79 8.13 -19.26
CA HIS A 25 -10.28 8.52 -17.92
C HIS A 25 -11.28 7.52 -17.38
N LYS A 26 -12.24 7.05 -18.19
CA LYS A 26 -13.17 5.99 -17.79
C LYS A 26 -12.41 4.73 -17.37
N ALA A 27 -11.50 4.24 -18.21
CA ALA A 27 -10.72 3.04 -17.93
C ALA A 27 -9.86 3.19 -16.66
N VAL A 28 -9.28 4.37 -16.44
CA VAL A 28 -8.45 4.66 -15.26
C VAL A 28 -9.30 4.77 -14.00
N ALA A 29 -10.45 5.43 -14.07
CA ALA A 29 -11.36 5.59 -12.95
C ALA A 29 -11.86 4.23 -12.43
N TYR A 30 -12.16 3.28 -13.32
CA TYR A 30 -12.58 1.92 -12.94
C TYR A 30 -11.50 1.12 -12.16
N GLN A 31 -10.23 1.54 -12.22
CA GLN A 31 -9.16 0.93 -11.44
C GLN A 31 -9.02 1.52 -10.02
N LEU A 32 -9.72 2.60 -9.71
CA LEU A 32 -9.69 3.24 -8.39
C LEU A 32 -10.69 2.58 -7.43
N GLN A 33 -10.44 2.76 -6.13
CA GLN A 33 -11.32 2.26 -5.07
C GLN A 33 -12.74 2.86 -5.14
N ASP A 34 -12.83 4.16 -5.48
CA ASP A 34 -14.08 4.86 -5.77
C ASP A 34 -13.97 5.52 -7.16
N PRO A 35 -14.50 4.88 -8.22
CA PRO A 35 -14.42 5.41 -9.58
C PRO A 35 -15.05 6.79 -9.75
N GLY A 36 -16.10 7.11 -8.99
CA GLY A 36 -16.78 8.41 -9.07
C GLY A 36 -15.98 9.56 -8.47
N SER A 37 -14.93 9.25 -7.70
CA SER A 37 -14.03 10.25 -7.11
C SER A 37 -12.84 10.62 -7.98
N ALA A 38 -12.70 10.00 -9.17
CA ALA A 38 -11.53 10.18 -10.01
C ALA A 38 -11.34 11.65 -10.41
N GLN A 39 -10.17 12.20 -10.12
CA GLN A 39 -9.75 13.52 -10.58
C GLN A 39 -8.51 13.36 -11.44
N PHE A 40 -8.52 13.97 -12.63
CA PHE A 40 -7.44 13.87 -13.61
C PHE A 40 -6.77 15.22 -13.81
N ARG A 41 -5.46 15.19 -14.11
CA ARG A 41 -4.68 16.37 -14.53
C ARG A 41 -3.49 15.95 -15.37
N ALA A 42 -2.85 16.95 -15.99
CA ALA A 42 -1.63 16.77 -16.79
C ALA A 42 -1.79 15.71 -17.91
N ASP A 43 -3.00 15.60 -18.45
CA ASP A 43 -3.35 14.66 -19.51
C ASP A 43 -2.53 14.93 -20.78
N ARG A 44 -1.97 13.86 -21.35
CA ARG A 44 -1.19 13.89 -22.58
C ARG A 44 -1.44 12.64 -23.38
N GLU A 45 -1.97 12.83 -24.58
CA GLU A 45 -2.08 11.76 -25.57
C GLU A 45 -0.72 11.56 -26.26
N LEU A 46 -0.35 10.30 -26.43
CA LEU A 46 0.86 9.86 -27.12
C LEU A 46 0.54 9.51 -28.59
N GLY A 47 1.57 9.43 -29.44
CA GLY A 47 1.39 9.17 -30.87
C GLY A 47 0.79 7.80 -31.22
N ASP A 48 0.79 6.86 -30.28
CA ASP A 48 0.15 5.54 -30.38
C ASP A 48 -1.31 5.53 -29.87
N GLY A 49 -1.85 6.69 -29.49
CA GLY A 49 -3.19 6.84 -28.90
C GLY A 49 -3.26 6.46 -27.42
N SER A 50 -2.14 6.12 -26.79
CA SER A 50 -2.06 5.94 -25.34
C SER A 50 -2.21 7.29 -24.63
N VAL A 51 -2.69 7.28 -23.38
CA VAL A 51 -2.88 8.51 -22.60
C VAL A 51 -2.09 8.41 -21.30
N CYS A 52 -1.27 9.42 -21.05
CA CYS A 52 -0.55 9.61 -19.80
C CYS A 52 -1.17 10.77 -19.03
N GLY A 53 -1.07 10.74 -17.71
CA GLY A 53 -1.51 11.84 -16.87
C GLY A 53 -1.32 11.52 -15.41
N GLU A 54 -1.99 12.29 -14.56
CA GLU A 54 -2.07 12.03 -13.13
C GLU A 54 -3.52 11.87 -12.71
N VAL A 55 -3.77 10.90 -11.84
CA VAL A 55 -5.07 10.61 -11.29
C VAL A 55 -5.02 10.64 -9.76
N ASN A 56 -6.08 11.14 -9.15
CA ASN A 56 -6.34 11.05 -7.72
C ASN A 56 -7.72 10.43 -7.50
N GLY A 57 -7.93 9.81 -6.36
CA GLY A 57 -9.20 9.22 -5.96
C GLY A 57 -9.26 9.04 -4.45
N LYS A 58 -10.47 8.83 -3.94
CA LYS A 58 -10.68 8.53 -2.53
C LYS A 58 -10.23 7.11 -2.21
N ASN A 59 -9.58 6.96 -1.06
CA ASN A 59 -9.30 5.67 -0.46
C ASN A 59 -10.55 5.12 0.29
N SER A 60 -10.41 3.98 0.96
CA SER A 60 -11.49 3.36 1.75
C SER A 60 -12.04 4.25 2.87
N ASP A 61 -11.25 5.20 3.35
CA ASP A 61 -11.64 6.16 4.41
C ASP A 61 -12.31 7.42 3.83
N GLY A 62 -12.50 7.48 2.51
CA GLY A 62 -13.11 8.62 1.81
C GLY A 62 -12.16 9.81 1.61
N ALA A 63 -10.87 9.65 1.90
CA ALA A 63 -9.86 10.70 1.82
C ALA A 63 -9.05 10.63 0.50
N TYR A 64 -8.70 11.78 -0.04
CA TYR A 64 -7.81 11.90 -1.19
C TYR A 64 -6.35 11.82 -0.73
N SER A 65 -5.58 10.90 -1.33
CA SER A 65 -4.18 10.65 -0.94
C SER A 65 -3.16 11.41 -1.79
N GLY A 66 -3.62 12.11 -2.84
CA GLY A 66 -2.77 12.90 -3.74
C GLY A 66 -2.78 12.35 -5.16
N PHE A 67 -2.26 13.16 -6.09
CA PHE A 67 -2.17 12.79 -7.49
C PHE A 67 -1.01 11.82 -7.73
N GLY A 68 -1.29 10.79 -8.52
CA GLY A 68 -0.37 9.74 -8.89
C GLY A 68 -0.35 9.51 -10.40
N HIS A 69 0.77 9.12 -10.97
CA HIS A 69 0.86 8.92 -12.42
C HIS A 69 0.00 7.75 -12.88
N TYR A 70 -0.51 7.83 -14.10
CA TYR A 70 -1.06 6.68 -14.81
C TYR A 70 -0.58 6.63 -16.26
N LEU A 71 -0.55 5.41 -16.79
CA LEU A 71 -0.43 5.11 -18.21
C LEU A 71 -1.65 4.31 -18.63
N ALA A 72 -2.44 4.85 -19.55
CA ALA A 72 -3.51 4.13 -20.23
C ALA A 72 -3.02 3.75 -21.63
N ARG A 73 -2.47 2.54 -21.79
CA ARG A 73 -1.95 2.05 -23.07
C ARG A 73 -3.08 1.67 -24.00
N LYS A 74 -3.10 2.21 -25.22
CA LYS A 74 -4.10 1.85 -26.22
C LYS A 74 -3.86 0.42 -26.74
N GLY A 75 -4.85 -0.44 -26.57
CA GLY A 75 -4.88 -1.80 -27.12
C GLY A 75 -6.08 -2.02 -28.06
N ALA A 76 -6.16 -3.22 -28.63
CA ALA A 76 -7.23 -3.60 -29.55
C ALA A 76 -8.63 -3.57 -28.90
N GLU A 77 -8.72 -3.94 -27.63
CA GLU A 77 -9.99 -4.06 -26.89
C GLU A 77 -10.30 -2.86 -25.97
N GLY A 78 -9.44 -1.83 -25.95
CA GLY A 78 -9.61 -0.69 -25.05
C GLY A 78 -8.29 -0.16 -24.50
N PHE A 79 -8.29 0.30 -23.26
CA PHE A 79 -7.10 0.80 -22.57
C PHE A 79 -6.62 -0.20 -21.52
N GLN A 80 -5.34 -0.54 -21.58
CA GLN A 80 -4.66 -1.25 -20.49
C GLN A 80 -4.08 -0.20 -19.54
N VAL A 81 -4.66 -0.09 -18.35
CA VAL A 81 -4.28 0.95 -17.39
C VAL A 81 -3.24 0.42 -16.40
N THR A 82 -2.19 1.21 -16.23
CA THR A 82 -1.17 1.08 -15.20
C THR A 82 -1.23 2.29 -14.29
N LEU A 83 -1.54 2.08 -13.02
CA LEU A 83 -1.45 3.12 -11.99
C LEU A 83 -0.06 3.09 -11.37
N ASP A 84 0.60 4.25 -11.31
CA ASP A 84 1.89 4.43 -10.66
C ASP A 84 1.86 5.62 -9.70
N PRO A 85 1.12 5.50 -8.57
CA PRO A 85 0.94 6.61 -7.64
C PRO A 85 2.20 7.03 -6.89
N GLN A 86 3.31 6.30 -7.06
CA GLN A 86 4.57 6.57 -6.39
C GLN A 86 5.73 6.77 -7.36
N ALA A 87 5.46 6.85 -8.67
CA ALA A 87 6.47 6.96 -9.73
C ALA A 87 7.55 5.86 -9.66
N ARG A 88 7.18 4.61 -9.34
CA ARG A 88 8.09 3.46 -9.17
C ARG A 88 8.05 2.48 -10.34
N ASN A 89 7.20 2.69 -11.33
CA ASN A 89 7.07 1.82 -12.49
C ASN A 89 7.96 2.32 -13.64
N PRO A 90 9.05 1.62 -14.00
CA PRO A 90 9.97 2.04 -15.05
C PRO A 90 9.34 2.05 -16.45
N GLU A 91 8.38 1.17 -16.71
CA GLU A 91 7.69 1.10 -17.99
C GLU A 91 6.80 2.33 -18.19
N ALA A 92 5.98 2.65 -17.19
CA ALA A 92 5.11 3.82 -17.25
C ALA A 92 5.92 5.13 -17.21
N ALA A 93 7.00 5.20 -16.44
CA ALA A 93 7.91 6.36 -16.43
C ALA A 93 8.55 6.60 -17.81
N THR A 94 9.03 5.54 -18.46
CA THR A 94 9.65 5.63 -19.79
C THR A 94 8.63 6.03 -20.85
N ALA A 95 7.44 5.42 -20.83
CA ALA A 95 6.38 5.72 -21.80
C ALA A 95 5.82 7.14 -21.66
N CYS A 96 5.64 7.61 -20.43
CA CYS A 96 5.01 8.90 -20.14
C CYS A 96 6.01 10.04 -19.91
N GLY A 97 7.32 9.76 -19.90
CA GLY A 97 8.38 10.75 -19.77
C GLY A 97 8.42 11.44 -18.40
N TYR A 98 7.91 10.82 -17.35
CA TYR A 98 8.08 11.33 -15.98
C TYR A 98 9.31 10.70 -15.32
N PRO A 99 10.02 11.45 -14.45
CA PRO A 99 11.15 10.88 -13.73
C PRO A 99 10.63 9.76 -12.82
N LEU A 100 11.29 8.60 -12.86
CA LEU A 100 11.16 7.66 -11.76
C LEU A 100 11.44 8.42 -10.48
N ALA A 101 10.55 8.30 -9.50
CA ALA A 101 10.90 8.70 -8.16
C ALA A 101 12.17 7.92 -7.82
N ALA A 102 13.28 8.65 -7.73
CA ALA A 102 14.44 8.13 -7.07
C ALA A 102 13.91 7.53 -5.78
N VAL A 103 14.27 6.28 -5.48
CA VAL A 103 14.27 5.84 -4.09
C VAL A 103 14.95 7.00 -3.38
N GLN A 104 14.22 7.77 -2.57
CA GLN A 104 14.82 8.84 -1.83
C GLN A 104 15.88 8.15 -0.98
N ALA A 105 17.12 8.17 -1.46
CA ALA A 105 18.25 8.20 -0.58
C ALA A 105 17.92 9.39 0.33
N PRO A 106 17.79 9.17 1.64
CA PRO A 106 17.47 10.25 2.57
C PRO A 106 18.35 11.45 2.21
N ALA A 107 17.73 12.62 2.03
CA ALA A 107 18.47 13.85 1.71
C ALA A 107 19.72 13.96 2.60
N PRO A 108 20.89 14.38 2.08
CA PRO A 108 22.07 14.53 2.89
C PRO A 108 21.75 15.51 4.03
N ALA A 109 21.66 14.96 5.25
CA ALA A 109 21.51 15.75 6.45
C ALA A 109 22.66 16.77 6.53
N PRO A 110 22.43 17.99 7.05
CA PRO A 110 23.50 18.93 7.31
C PRO A 110 24.61 18.24 8.10
N ALA A 111 25.87 18.57 7.78
CA ALA A 111 27.07 17.90 8.26
C ALA A 111 26.94 17.48 9.74
N PRO A 112 27.19 16.20 10.07
CA PRO A 112 26.89 15.68 11.38
C PRO A 112 27.84 16.27 12.42
N LEU A 113 27.28 16.99 13.39
CA LEU A 113 27.68 16.73 14.77
C LEU A 113 27.45 15.24 15.02
N PRO A 114 28.37 14.51 15.66
CA PRO A 114 28.51 13.07 15.49
C PRO A 114 27.23 12.33 15.92
N VAL A 115 26.47 11.86 14.93
CA VAL A 115 25.45 10.82 15.07
C VAL A 115 25.66 9.79 13.98
N ALA A 116 26.15 8.63 14.42
CA ALA A 116 26.46 7.47 13.61
C ALA A 116 25.18 6.81 13.03
N GLU A 117 25.27 6.39 11.76
CA GLU A 117 24.68 5.16 11.20
C GLU A 117 23.19 4.87 11.50
N ALA A 118 22.27 5.46 10.73
CA ALA A 118 20.85 5.05 10.70
C ALA A 118 20.59 3.69 10.01
N SER A 119 21.59 2.79 10.00
CA SER A 119 21.47 1.35 9.70
C SER A 119 22.04 0.47 10.83
N LYS A 120 22.33 1.04 12.00
CA LYS A 120 22.63 0.31 13.24
C LYS A 120 21.61 0.69 14.31
N GLY A 121 20.60 -0.16 14.48
CA GLY A 121 19.67 -0.06 15.60
C GLY A 121 18.85 1.24 15.63
N VAL A 122 17.52 1.12 15.54
CA VAL A 122 16.75 1.80 16.60
C VAL A 122 17.36 1.23 17.86
N GLY A 123 18.20 2.05 18.52
CA GLY A 123 19.16 1.60 19.53
C GLY A 123 18.52 0.57 20.41
N GLU A 124 19.27 -0.49 20.73
CA GLU A 124 18.89 -1.43 21.77
C GLU A 124 18.43 -0.62 22.97
N ILE A 125 17.11 -0.46 23.11
CA ILE A 125 16.59 0.34 24.21
C ILE A 125 16.82 -0.59 25.40
N VAL A 126 17.84 -0.28 26.19
CA VAL A 126 18.21 -1.05 27.37
C VAL A 126 16.95 -1.18 28.23
N GLY A 127 16.46 -2.41 28.40
CA GLY A 127 15.21 -2.70 29.12
C GLY A 127 13.95 -2.88 28.26
N VAL A 128 14.00 -2.73 26.93
CA VAL A 128 12.87 -3.04 26.02
C VAL A 128 13.12 -4.34 25.30
N LYS A 129 12.27 -5.32 25.58
CA LYS A 129 12.26 -6.59 24.86
C LYS A 129 11.44 -6.47 23.57
N TRP A 130 11.68 -7.35 22.62
CA TRP A 130 11.07 -7.35 21.29
C TRP A 130 10.45 -8.71 20.98
N SER A 131 9.35 -8.72 20.23
CA SER A 131 8.70 -9.97 19.80
C SER A 131 8.36 -9.92 18.32
N VAL A 132 8.38 -11.08 17.68
CA VAL A 132 7.97 -11.28 16.29
C VAL A 132 6.51 -11.68 16.28
N GLN A 133 5.61 -10.83 15.82
CA GLN A 133 4.20 -11.17 15.60
C GLN A 133 4.05 -11.85 14.24
N LEU A 134 3.58 -13.10 14.21
CA LEU A 134 3.48 -13.87 12.96
C LEU A 134 2.08 -13.77 12.36
N VAL A 135 1.08 -14.26 13.08
CA VAL A 135 -0.29 -14.42 12.58
C VAL A 135 -1.33 -14.12 13.67
N SER A 136 -2.43 -13.50 13.24
CA SER A 136 -3.64 -13.32 14.04
C SER A 136 -4.69 -14.29 13.49
N THR A 137 -5.18 -15.22 14.30
CA THR A 137 -6.11 -16.27 13.85
C THR A 137 -7.03 -16.71 15.00
N SER A 138 -7.94 -17.66 14.76
CA SER A 138 -8.81 -18.20 15.80
C SER A 138 -8.00 -18.93 16.88
N ALA A 139 -8.55 -19.05 18.10
CA ALA A 139 -7.85 -19.63 19.24
C ALA A 139 -7.35 -21.07 18.99
N GLY A 140 -8.11 -21.88 18.26
CA GLY A 140 -7.70 -23.23 17.88
C GLY A 140 -6.48 -23.23 16.95
N SER A 141 -6.53 -22.44 15.88
CA SER A 141 -5.43 -22.33 14.91
C SER A 141 -4.17 -21.71 15.52
N ALA A 142 -4.32 -20.72 16.41
CA ALA A 142 -3.19 -20.09 17.09
C ALA A 142 -2.45 -21.07 18.02
N ARG A 143 -3.18 -21.97 18.69
CA ARG A 143 -2.59 -23.03 19.53
C ARG A 143 -1.78 -24.02 18.68
N LEU A 144 -2.30 -24.46 17.54
CA LEU A 144 -1.59 -25.36 16.63
C LEU A 144 -0.31 -24.73 16.07
N VAL A 145 -0.39 -23.47 15.62
CA VAL A 145 0.76 -22.74 15.09
C VAL A 145 1.83 -22.52 16.16
N SER A 146 1.44 -22.14 17.37
CA SER A 146 2.39 -21.96 18.48
C SER A 146 3.06 -23.27 18.91
N GLN A 147 2.31 -24.38 18.95
CA GLN A 147 2.86 -25.69 19.29
C GLN A 147 3.84 -26.19 18.23
N LYS A 148 3.52 -25.95 16.95
CA LYS A 148 4.42 -26.27 15.82
C LYS A 148 5.71 -25.45 15.88
N LEU A 149 5.62 -24.15 16.19
CA LEU A 149 6.80 -23.29 16.38
C LEU A 149 7.67 -23.73 17.56
N LYS A 150 7.04 -24.16 18.67
CA LYS A 150 7.77 -24.76 19.80
C LYS A 150 8.48 -26.05 19.41
N GLY A 151 7.85 -26.89 18.59
CA GLY A 151 8.48 -28.09 18.03
C GLY A 151 9.68 -27.80 17.15
N TYR A 152 9.71 -26.64 16.50
CA TYR A 152 10.87 -26.14 15.75
C TYR A 152 11.92 -25.42 16.62
N GLY A 153 11.77 -25.43 17.94
CA GLY A 153 12.71 -24.82 18.88
C GLY A 153 12.53 -23.30 19.05
N TYR A 154 11.43 -22.72 18.57
CA TYR A 154 11.14 -21.30 18.76
C TYR A 154 10.34 -21.07 20.05
N ALA A 155 10.74 -20.07 20.85
CA ALA A 155 9.98 -19.62 22.02
C ALA A 155 8.72 -18.85 21.59
N ALA A 156 7.66 -19.59 21.24
CA ALA A 156 6.39 -19.03 20.79
C ALA A 156 5.36 -18.93 21.93
N TYR A 157 4.61 -17.82 21.97
CA TYR A 157 3.51 -17.60 22.90
C TYR A 157 2.32 -16.97 22.17
N VAL A 158 1.12 -17.15 22.72
CA VAL A 158 -0.13 -16.63 22.15
C VAL A 158 -0.70 -15.60 23.11
N THR A 159 -1.13 -14.46 22.59
CA THR A 159 -1.98 -13.53 23.34
C THR A 159 -3.41 -13.61 22.80
N HIS A 160 -4.37 -13.37 23.69
CA HIS A 160 -5.78 -13.29 23.37
C HIS A 160 -6.19 -11.82 23.48
N GLU A 161 -6.66 -11.24 22.37
CA GLU A 161 -7.24 -9.89 22.35
C GLU A 161 -8.62 -10.01 21.70
N ASP A 162 -9.66 -9.74 22.50
CA ASP A 162 -11.07 -9.79 22.13
C ASP A 162 -11.50 -11.10 21.43
N ALA A 163 -11.56 -11.08 20.09
CA ALA A 163 -12.06 -12.16 19.24
C ALA A 163 -10.96 -12.88 18.44
N VAL A 164 -9.69 -12.48 18.57
CA VAL A 164 -8.58 -13.00 17.76
C VAL A 164 -7.36 -13.34 18.63
N SER A 165 -6.74 -14.47 18.32
CA SER A 165 -5.53 -14.93 19.01
C SER A 165 -4.30 -14.58 18.16
N ARG A 166 -3.34 -13.87 18.76
CA ARG A 166 -2.12 -13.41 18.09
C ARG A 166 -0.94 -14.25 18.53
N VAL A 167 -0.23 -14.83 17.57
CA VAL A 167 0.94 -15.69 17.82
C VAL A 167 2.21 -14.85 17.70
N TYR A 168 3.01 -14.90 18.76
CA TYR A 168 4.29 -14.22 18.85
C TYR A 168 5.43 -15.21 19.05
N VAL A 169 6.64 -14.82 18.65
CA VAL A 169 7.90 -15.50 18.97
C VAL A 169 8.82 -14.50 19.66
N GLY A 170 9.38 -14.89 20.80
CA GLY A 170 10.13 -14.02 21.70
C GLY A 170 9.66 -14.23 23.15
N PRO A 171 10.03 -13.36 24.09
CA PRO A 171 10.64 -12.05 23.90
C PRO A 171 12.18 -12.11 23.73
N PHE A 172 12.71 -11.26 22.84
CA PHE A 172 14.13 -11.08 22.56
C PHE A 172 14.66 -9.80 23.21
N ASP A 173 15.87 -9.82 23.74
CA ASP A 173 16.47 -8.65 24.40
C ASP A 173 16.93 -7.58 23.41
N SER A 174 17.02 -7.94 22.12
CA SER A 174 17.40 -7.02 21.04
C SER A 174 16.44 -7.10 19.85
N ARG A 175 16.18 -5.94 19.24
CA ARG A 175 15.44 -5.86 17.97
C ARG A 175 16.17 -6.65 16.88
N SER A 176 17.49 -6.58 16.87
CA SER A 176 18.35 -7.29 15.91
C SER A 176 18.20 -8.81 15.99
N GLN A 177 18.09 -9.40 17.19
CA GLN A 177 17.79 -10.83 17.36
C GLN A 177 16.38 -11.17 16.85
N ALA A 178 15.38 -10.34 17.16
CA ALA A 178 14.02 -10.52 16.68
C ALA A 178 13.96 -10.47 15.14
N THR A 179 14.66 -9.53 14.51
CA THR A 179 14.76 -9.41 13.05
C THR A 179 15.42 -10.63 12.42
N ARG A 180 16.55 -11.11 12.96
CA ARG A 180 17.20 -12.33 12.46
C ARG A 180 16.26 -13.55 12.54
N LYS A 181 15.50 -13.66 13.62
CA LYS A 181 14.56 -14.77 13.83
C LYS A 181 13.34 -14.69 12.90
N LEU A 182 12.81 -13.49 12.66
CA LEU A 182 11.76 -13.26 11.65
C LEU A 182 12.25 -13.63 10.24
N ASP A 183 13.47 -13.23 9.89
CA ASP A 183 14.07 -13.56 8.60
C ASP A 183 14.29 -15.07 8.42
N GLN A 184 14.68 -15.76 9.48
CA GLN A 184 14.78 -17.22 9.50
C GLN A 184 13.41 -17.88 9.28
N LEU A 185 12.39 -17.46 10.03
CA LEU A 185 11.00 -17.96 9.91
C LEU A 185 10.43 -17.73 8.49
N ARG A 186 10.77 -16.61 7.87
CA ARG A 186 10.40 -16.28 6.48
C ARG A 186 11.06 -17.21 5.47
N ARG A 187 12.34 -17.52 5.64
CA ARG A 187 13.09 -18.37 4.68
C ARG A 187 12.73 -19.85 4.83
N GLU A 188 12.80 -20.37 6.05
CA GLU A 188 12.66 -21.79 6.36
C GLU A 188 11.20 -22.24 6.35
N HIS A 189 10.33 -21.48 7.01
CA HIS A 189 8.95 -21.88 7.24
C HIS A 189 7.94 -21.08 6.43
N LYS A 190 8.40 -20.16 5.56
CA LYS A 190 7.56 -19.25 4.76
C LYS A 190 6.57 -18.45 5.61
N MET A 191 6.89 -18.25 6.89
CA MET A 191 6.06 -17.52 7.83
C MET A 191 6.44 -16.04 7.81
N ARG A 192 5.46 -15.17 7.56
CA ARG A 192 5.65 -13.71 7.56
C ARG A 192 5.23 -13.17 8.93
N GLY A 193 5.79 -12.02 9.30
CA GLY A 193 5.51 -11.40 10.58
C GLY A 193 6.08 -10.00 10.67
N VAL A 194 5.80 -9.33 11.79
CA VAL A 194 6.20 -7.96 12.09
C VAL A 194 6.92 -7.91 13.44
N ILE A 195 7.99 -7.12 13.55
CA ILE A 195 8.70 -6.92 14.82
C ILE A 195 7.98 -5.86 15.65
N VAL A 196 7.44 -6.27 16.78
CA VAL A 196 6.75 -5.39 17.74
C VAL A 196 7.54 -5.29 19.04
N ARG A 197 7.37 -4.18 19.76
CA ARG A 197 7.87 -4.08 21.15
C ARG A 197 7.14 -5.10 21.99
N TYR A 198 7.88 -5.86 22.80
CA TYR A 198 7.28 -6.73 23.80
C TYR A 198 6.65 -5.82 24.85
N ARG A 199 5.32 -5.70 24.82
CA ARG A 199 4.59 -5.26 25.99
C ARG A 199 4.65 -6.44 26.96
N GLY A 200 5.48 -6.30 28.00
CA GLY A 200 5.42 -7.20 29.14
C GLY A 200 3.98 -7.31 29.63
N VAL A 201 3.66 -8.47 30.18
CA VAL A 201 2.38 -8.80 30.82
C VAL A 201 1.83 -7.59 31.59
N GLY A 202 0.83 -6.92 31.00
CA GLY A 202 0.37 -5.60 31.44
C GLY A 202 -0.85 -5.09 30.67
N ASP A 203 -1.09 -5.60 29.46
CA ASP A 203 -2.39 -5.54 28.74
C ASP A 203 -3.06 -6.92 28.76
N LEU A 204 -2.94 -7.67 29.86
CA LEU A 204 -3.94 -8.67 30.17
C LEU A 204 -5.21 -7.89 30.55
N PRO A 205 -6.40 -8.12 29.95
CA PRO A 205 -7.60 -7.96 30.75
C PRO A 205 -7.35 -8.77 32.02
N ALA A 206 -7.51 -8.11 33.17
CA ALA A 206 -7.29 -8.69 34.49
C ALA A 206 -7.76 -10.14 34.50
N ALA A 207 -6.98 -11.01 35.15
CA ALA A 207 -7.49 -12.31 35.54
C ALA A 207 -8.86 -12.09 36.17
N SER A 208 -9.92 -12.46 35.44
CA SER A 208 -11.25 -12.55 36.02
C SER A 208 -11.14 -13.61 37.09
N VAL A 209 -10.97 -13.10 38.30
CA VAL A 209 -11.02 -13.83 39.55
C VAL A 209 -12.27 -14.70 39.48
N ALA A 210 -12.06 -16.00 39.66
CA ALA A 210 -13.12 -16.93 39.98
C ALA A 210 -13.83 -16.42 41.24
N HIS A 211 -15.07 -15.96 41.08
CA HIS A 211 -15.99 -15.90 42.20
C HIS A 211 -16.72 -17.25 42.23
N GLY A 212 -16.33 -18.06 43.22
CA GLY A 212 -17.27 -18.98 43.85
C GLY A 212 -18.27 -18.20 44.70
#